data_AF-A0A2D8APT9-F1
#
_entry.id   AF-A0A2D8APT9-F1
#
_cell.length_a   1.000
_cell.length_b   1.000
_cell.length_c   1.000
_cell.angle_alpha   90.00
_cell.angle_beta   90.00
_cell.angle_gamma   90.00
#
_symmetry.space_group_name_H-M   'P 1'
#
loop_
_entity.id
_entity.type
_entity.pdbx_description
1 polymer ?
#
loop_
_entity_poly.entity_id
_entity_poly.type
_entity_poly.pdbx_seq_one_letter_code
_entity_poly.pdbx_strand_id
1 'polypeptide(L)'
;METNWTWNNPVIVMQRVIVDACGWVAVIEAGINIDKALMETFGSKNLALVPKVLEELESLNDKKLMIPMLVSKSESFIPSNVDSKHTDDLLFALSIEKGWPVLTVDTQLKRRLSQANQPWIEVIGNSHLRFVD
;
A
#
# COMPACT_ATOMS: atom_id res chain seq x y z
N MET A 1 -42.70 23.45 0.31
CA MET A 1 -42.31 22.44 1.31
C MET A 1 -41.07 21.76 0.75
N GLU A 2 -39.92 22.23 1.21
CA GLU A 2 -38.59 21.82 0.74
C GLU A 2 -38.31 20.36 1.14
N THR A 3 -38.02 19.52 0.16
CA THR A 3 -37.52 18.17 0.39
C THR A 3 -36.02 18.25 0.65
N ASN A 4 -35.66 18.04 1.91
CA ASN A 4 -34.31 17.99 2.43
C ASN A 4 -33.39 17.10 1.58
N TRP A 5 -32.46 17.71 0.85
CA TRP A 5 -31.23 17.08 0.38
C TRP A 5 -30.19 17.16 1.50
N THR A 6 -30.22 16.21 2.43
CA THR A 6 -29.14 16.03 3.40
C THR A 6 -28.10 15.08 2.82
N TRP A 7 -27.05 15.69 2.27
CA TRP A 7 -25.69 15.21 2.07
C TRP A 7 -25.36 13.90 2.81
N ASN A 8 -25.44 12.76 2.12
CA ASN A 8 -24.50 11.67 2.40
C ASN A 8 -23.13 12.17 1.90
N ASN A 9 -22.45 12.95 2.73
CA ASN A 9 -21.01 13.04 2.64
C ASN A 9 -20.53 11.65 3.09
N PRO A 10 -20.09 10.74 2.19
CA PRO A 10 -19.26 9.67 2.68
C PRO A 10 -18.12 10.40 3.37
N VAL A 11 -17.85 10.08 4.62
CA VAL A 11 -16.50 10.28 5.14
C VAL A 11 -15.63 9.81 4.00
N ILE A 12 -14.87 10.71 3.33
CA ILE A 12 -13.90 10.27 2.35
C ILE A 12 -12.94 9.48 3.22
N VAL A 13 -13.20 8.17 3.32
CA VAL A 13 -12.31 7.23 3.97
C VAL A 13 -11.06 7.44 3.16
N MET A 14 -10.06 8.09 3.74
CA MET A 14 -8.80 8.35 3.04
C MET A 14 -8.19 6.98 2.77
N GLN A 15 -8.55 6.42 1.62
CA GLN A 15 -8.06 5.13 1.19
C GLN A 15 -6.57 5.31 0.96
N ARG A 16 -5.76 4.47 1.60
CA ARG A 16 -4.30 4.47 1.46
C ARG A 16 -3.87 3.15 0.86
N VAL A 17 -2.66 3.13 0.34
CA VAL A 17 -2.00 1.91 -0.14
C VAL A 17 -0.88 1.58 0.81
N ILE A 18 -0.94 0.39 1.41
CA ILE A 18 0.10 -0.14 2.28
C ILE A 18 1.28 -0.54 1.40
N VAL A 19 2.47 -0.03 1.69
CA VAL A 19 3.67 -0.32 0.90
C VAL A 19 4.44 -1.48 1.52
N ASP A 20 4.71 -2.51 0.71
CA ASP A 20 5.69 -3.57 0.99
C ASP A 20 7.07 -3.20 0.40
N ALA A 21 8.14 -3.74 0.99
CA ALA A 21 9.51 -3.50 0.53
C ALA A 21 9.69 -4.01 -0.92
N CYS A 22 9.28 -5.25 -1.21
CA CYS A 22 9.35 -5.82 -2.55
C CYS A 22 8.48 -5.07 -3.57
N GLY A 23 7.30 -4.59 -3.14
CA GLY A 23 6.43 -3.77 -3.99
C GLY A 23 7.07 -2.43 -4.36
N TRP A 24 7.71 -1.77 -3.40
CA TRP A 24 8.43 -0.52 -3.63
C TRP A 24 9.64 -0.69 -4.55
N VAL A 25 10.46 -1.72 -4.31
CA VAL A 25 11.59 -2.07 -5.18
C VAL A 25 11.11 -2.25 -6.62
N ALA A 26 10.05 -3.04 -6.84
CA ALA A 26 9.50 -3.29 -8.16
C ALA A 26 9.01 -2.01 -8.87
N VAL A 27 8.41 -1.07 -8.14
CA VAL A 27 7.97 0.23 -8.69
C VAL A 27 9.16 1.06 -9.17
N ILE A 28 10.21 1.13 -8.35
CA ILE A 28 11.43 1.87 -8.67
C ILE A 28 12.16 1.25 -9.86
N GLU A 29 12.33 -0.08 -9.87
CA GLU A 29 12.99 -0.80 -10.96
C GLU A 29 12.23 -0.68 -12.29
N ALA A 30 10.90 -0.65 -12.23
CA ALA A 30 10.04 -0.44 -13.39
C ALA A 30 9.99 1.03 -13.85
N GLY A 31 10.58 1.97 -13.10
CA GLY A 31 10.52 3.41 -13.41
C GLY A 31 9.09 3.97 -13.35
N ILE A 32 8.21 3.38 -12.54
CA ILE A 32 6.81 3.76 -12.44
C ILE A 32 6.68 5.03 -11.62
N ASN A 33 5.96 6.02 -12.16
CA ASN A 33 5.52 7.16 -11.39
C ASN A 33 4.38 6.74 -10.44
N ILE A 34 4.73 6.46 -9.19
CA ILE A 34 3.81 5.90 -8.20
C ILE A 34 2.55 6.75 -8.00
N ASP A 35 2.67 8.08 -7.92
CA ASP A 35 1.52 8.96 -7.71
C ASP A 35 0.53 8.83 -8.86
N LYS A 36 1.02 8.91 -10.10
CA LYS A 36 0.19 8.83 -11.30
C LYS A 36 -0.45 7.44 -11.40
N ALA A 37 0.36 6.39 -11.27
CA ALA A 37 -0.11 5.02 -11.43
C ALA A 37 -1.15 4.64 -10.38
N LEU A 38 -0.98 5.04 -9.12
CA LEU A 38 -1.97 4.82 -8.07
C LEU A 38 -3.25 5.62 -8.28
N MET A 39 -3.15 6.87 -8.74
CA MET A 39 -4.34 7.65 -9.08
C MET A 39 -5.14 7.02 -10.23
N GLU A 40 -4.48 6.50 -11.25
CA GLU A 40 -5.13 5.84 -12.40
C GLU A 40 -5.71 4.46 -12.04
N THR A 41 -5.08 3.75 -11.11
CA THR A 41 -5.41 2.35 -10.78
C THR A 41 -6.38 2.22 -9.61
N PHE A 42 -6.20 3.01 -8.56
CA PHE A 42 -6.94 2.92 -7.28
C PHE A 42 -7.68 4.22 -6.92
N GLY A 43 -7.33 5.35 -7.54
CA GLY A 43 -7.95 6.65 -7.24
C GLY A 43 -7.40 7.35 -6.00
N SER A 44 -6.37 6.80 -5.36
CA SER A 44 -5.67 7.43 -4.23
C SER A 44 -4.16 7.24 -4.33
N LYS A 45 -3.42 8.32 -4.11
CA LYS A 45 -1.95 8.34 -4.04
C LYS A 45 -1.39 8.30 -2.61
N ASN A 46 -2.27 8.19 -1.61
CA ASN A 46 -1.84 8.23 -0.21
C ASN A 46 -1.18 6.90 0.15
N LEU A 47 0.05 6.95 0.64
CA LEU A 47 0.80 5.76 1.03
C LEU A 47 0.74 5.56 2.55
N ALA A 48 0.67 4.32 2.97
CA ALA A 48 0.82 3.87 4.34
C ALA A 48 2.10 3.02 4.42
N LEU A 49 2.98 3.35 5.37
CA LEU A 49 4.24 2.65 5.57
C LEU A 49 4.30 2.09 6.99
N VAL A 50 4.73 0.84 7.13
CA VAL A 50 5.05 0.26 8.44
C VAL A 50 6.53 0.49 8.71
N PRO A 51 6.95 0.90 9.92
CA PRO A 51 8.37 1.12 10.25
C PRO A 51 9.29 -0.06 9.89
N LYS A 52 8.77 -1.29 10.02
CA LYS A 52 9.50 -2.50 9.66
C LYS A 52 9.85 -2.59 8.17
N VAL A 53 8.97 -2.13 7.28
CA VAL A 53 9.25 -2.06 5.84
C VAL A 53 10.37 -1.06 5.56
N LEU A 54 10.37 0.06 6.28
CA LEU A 54 11.44 1.06 6.16
C LEU A 54 12.79 0.46 6.57
N GLU A 55 12.84 -0.27 7.69
CA GLU A 55 14.06 -0.98 8.13
C GLU A 55 14.56 -1.98 7.07
N GLU A 56 13.66 -2.73 6.43
CA GLU A 56 14.01 -3.66 5.36
C GLU A 56 14.59 -2.92 4.15
N LEU A 57 13.95 -1.85 3.69
CA LEU A 57 14.45 -1.04 2.58
C LEU A 57 15.80 -0.41 2.88
N GLU A 58 16.00 0.10 4.10
CA GLU A 58 17.28 0.65 4.54
C GLU A 58 18.38 -0.42 4.60
N SER A 59 18.03 -1.66 4.99
CA SER A 59 18.98 -2.79 5.05
C SER A 59 19.53 -3.18 3.68
N LEU A 60 18.77 -2.92 2.59
CA LEU A 60 19.23 -3.14 1.21
C LEU A 60 20.34 -2.15 0.81
N ASN A 61 20.44 -1.00 1.50
CA ASN A 61 21.43 0.05 1.28
C ASN A 61 21.58 0.50 -0.19
N ASP A 62 20.47 0.49 -0.95
CA ASP A 62 20.45 0.90 -2.35
C ASP A 62 19.84 2.31 -2.50
N LYS A 63 20.68 3.25 -2.92
CA LYS A 63 20.29 4.65 -3.17
C LYS A 63 19.23 4.79 -4.27
N LYS A 64 19.13 3.82 -5.18
CA LYS A 64 18.12 3.82 -6.25
C LYS A 64 16.71 3.70 -5.69
N LEU A 65 16.53 3.13 -4.50
CA LEU A 65 15.22 2.96 -3.88
C LEU A 65 14.58 4.28 -3.46
N MET A 66 15.27 5.42 -3.52
CA MET A 66 14.68 6.73 -3.22
C MET A 66 13.88 6.74 -1.91
N ILE A 67 14.38 6.07 -0.87
CA ILE A 67 13.72 5.93 0.45
C ILE A 67 13.22 7.29 1.00
N PRO A 68 13.98 8.41 0.90
CA PRO A 68 13.48 9.72 1.34
C PRO A 68 12.19 10.17 0.63
N MET A 69 12.01 9.81 -0.65
CA MET A 69 10.78 10.10 -1.40
C MET A 69 9.62 9.26 -0.88
N LEU A 70 9.84 7.97 -0.62
CA LEU A 70 8.83 7.09 -0.04
C LEU A 70 8.34 7.65 1.30
N VAL A 71 9.27 7.92 2.21
CA VAL A 71 8.97 8.44 3.55
C VAL A 71 8.21 9.77 3.47
N SER A 72 8.61 10.67 2.58
CA SER A 72 7.92 11.96 2.40
C SER A 72 6.49 11.84 1.87
N LYS A 73 6.16 10.75 1.16
CA LYS A 73 4.83 10.51 0.57
C LYS A 73 3.95 9.60 1.41
N SER A 74 4.56 8.86 2.33
CA SER A 74 3.88 7.93 3.21
C SER A 74 3.60 8.53 4.57
N GLU A 75 2.53 8.06 5.18
CA GLU A 75 2.30 8.22 6.60
C GLU A 75 2.58 6.88 7.30
N SER A 76 3.18 6.97 8.49
CA SER A 76 3.58 5.78 9.25
C SER A 76 2.38 5.19 10.00
N PHE A 77 2.17 3.89 9.86
CA PHE A 77 1.12 3.14 10.55
C PHE A 77 1.68 1.90 11.24
N ILE A 78 1.09 1.59 12.39
CA ILE A 78 1.38 0.38 13.15
C ILE A 78 0.03 -0.32 13.38
N PRO A 79 -0.11 -1.61 13.02
CA PRO A 79 -1.33 -2.35 13.29
C PRO A 79 -1.56 -2.46 14.80
N SER A 80 -2.81 -2.31 15.24
CA SER A 80 -3.12 -2.14 16.67
C SER A 80 -2.97 -3.42 17.51
N ASN A 81 -2.92 -4.59 16.84
CA ASN A 81 -3.15 -5.89 17.46
C ASN A 81 -2.24 -6.99 16.90
N VAL A 82 -1.02 -6.63 16.52
CA VAL A 82 0.01 -7.59 16.11
C VAL A 82 1.34 -7.29 16.77
N ASP A 83 1.76 -8.20 17.64
CA ASP A 83 3.14 -8.29 18.15
C ASP A 83 3.90 -9.34 17.31
N SER A 84 4.05 -9.06 16.01
CA SER A 84 4.82 -9.90 15.08
C SER A 84 6.13 -9.20 14.72
N LYS A 85 7.19 -10.00 14.61
CA LYS A 85 8.48 -9.56 14.08
C LYS A 85 8.53 -9.63 12.56
N HIS A 86 7.59 -10.33 11.93
CA HIS A 86 7.54 -10.55 10.49
C HIS A 86 6.76 -9.41 9.81
N THR A 87 7.40 -8.75 8.85
CA THR A 87 6.83 -7.63 8.10
C THR A 87 5.54 -8.02 7.38
N ASP A 88 5.51 -9.17 6.72
CA ASP A 88 4.31 -9.70 6.03
C ASP A 88 3.08 -9.79 6.95
N ASP A 89 3.27 -10.20 8.21
CA ASP A 89 2.15 -10.30 9.17
C ASP A 89 1.63 -8.92 9.57
N LEU A 90 2.54 -7.95 9.71
CA LEU A 90 2.17 -6.56 10.02
C LEU A 90 1.39 -5.94 8.86
N LEU A 91 1.86 -6.14 7.61
CA LEU A 91 1.19 -5.63 6.42
C LEU A 91 -0.19 -6.27 6.22
N PHE A 92 -0.26 -7.61 6.39
CA PHE A 92 -1.51 -8.35 6.31
C PHE A 92 -2.50 -7.86 7.38
N ALA A 93 -2.08 -7.72 8.63
CA ALA A 93 -2.96 -7.28 9.70
C ALA A 93 -3.42 -5.83 9.52
N LEU A 94 -2.54 -4.94 9.05
CA LEU A 94 -2.92 -3.55 8.74
C LEU A 94 -3.93 -3.50 7.59
N SER A 95 -3.78 -4.36 6.58
CA SER A 95 -4.73 -4.49 5.48
C SER A 95 -6.10 -4.93 5.99
N ILE A 96 -6.15 -5.97 6.83
CA ILE A 96 -7.39 -6.44 7.47
C ILE A 96 -8.03 -5.37 8.35
N GLU A 97 -7.23 -4.65 9.15
CA GLU A 97 -7.74 -3.64 10.07
C GLU A 97 -8.34 -2.43 9.34
N LYS A 98 -7.74 -2.00 8.22
CA LYS A 98 -8.10 -0.76 7.52
C LYS A 98 -8.88 -0.98 6.20
N GLY A 99 -8.89 -2.20 5.68
CA GLY A 99 -9.39 -2.52 4.34
C GLY A 99 -8.58 -1.87 3.22
N TRP A 100 -7.29 -1.62 3.45
CA TRP A 100 -6.40 -0.97 2.48
C TRP A 100 -5.64 -1.99 1.64
N PRO A 101 -5.47 -1.74 0.33
CA PRO A 101 -4.67 -2.62 -0.50
C PRO A 101 -3.19 -2.58 -0.15
N VAL A 102 -2.52 -3.71 -0.30
CA VAL A 102 -1.06 -3.82 -0.15
C VAL A 102 -0.39 -3.79 -1.51
N LEU A 103 0.52 -2.85 -1.74
CA LEU A 103 1.42 -2.82 -2.90
C LEU A 103 2.52 -3.86 -2.69
N THR A 104 2.41 -5.02 -3.34
CA THR A 104 3.39 -6.11 -3.24
C THR A 104 3.47 -6.90 -4.55
N VAL A 105 4.64 -7.49 -4.80
CA VAL A 105 4.84 -8.50 -5.86
C VAL A 105 5.04 -9.90 -5.28
N ASP A 106 5.10 -10.04 -3.95
CA ASP A 106 5.33 -11.32 -3.28
C ASP A 106 4.15 -12.28 -3.48
N THR A 107 4.46 -13.53 -3.85
CA THR A 107 3.43 -14.51 -4.18
C THR A 107 2.75 -15.10 -2.93
N GLN A 108 3.48 -15.22 -1.82
CA GLN A 108 2.94 -15.75 -0.57
C GLN A 108 2.01 -14.74 0.09
N LEU A 109 2.41 -13.45 0.14
CA LEU A 109 1.59 -12.37 0.68
C LEU A 109 0.32 -12.18 -0.15
N LYS A 110 0.42 -12.17 -1.49
CA LYS A 110 -0.77 -12.15 -2.38
C LYS A 110 -1.72 -13.30 -2.11
N ARG A 111 -1.20 -14.52 -1.94
CA ARG A 111 -2.03 -15.69 -1.62
C ARG A 111 -2.77 -15.50 -0.29
N ARG A 112 -2.10 -14.97 0.73
CA ARG A 112 -2.71 -14.68 2.05
C ARG A 112 -3.80 -13.61 1.95
N LEU A 113 -3.55 -12.52 1.24
CA LEU A 113 -4.51 -11.43 1.02
C LEU A 113 -5.75 -11.94 0.28
N SER A 114 -5.55 -12.71 -0.80
CA SER A 114 -6.64 -13.34 -1.55
C SER A 114 -7.48 -14.28 -0.68
N GLN A 115 -6.86 -15.12 0.16
CA GLN A 115 -7.57 -16.01 1.09
C GLN A 115 -8.40 -15.26 2.13
N ALA A 116 -8.01 -14.04 2.47
CA ALA A 116 -8.70 -13.17 3.42
C ALA A 116 -9.59 -12.11 2.75
N ASN A 117 -9.80 -12.23 1.43
CA ASN A 117 -10.60 -11.30 0.62
C ASN A 117 -10.15 -9.84 0.79
N GLN A 118 -8.83 -9.63 0.87
CA GLN A 118 -8.20 -8.32 0.95
C GLN A 118 -7.60 -7.94 -0.40
N PRO A 119 -7.73 -6.66 -0.79
CA PRO A 119 -7.20 -6.20 -2.07
C PRO A 119 -5.67 -6.07 -2.03
N TRP A 120 -5.05 -6.11 -3.20
CA TRP A 120 -3.63 -5.80 -3.36
C TRP A 120 -3.37 -5.07 -4.67
N ILE A 121 -2.21 -4.41 -4.74
CA ILE A 121 -1.71 -3.77 -5.95
C ILE A 121 -0.40 -4.45 -6.32
N GLU A 122 -0.24 -4.83 -7.58
CA GLU A 122 0.99 -5.44 -8.06
C GLU A 122 1.53 -4.75 -9.31
N VAL A 123 2.84 -4.83 -9.51
CA VAL A 123 3.52 -4.37 -10.72
C VAL A 123 3.41 -5.46 -11.79
N ILE A 124 2.95 -5.09 -12.98
CA ILE A 124 2.80 -5.99 -14.14
C ILE A 124 3.62 -5.49 -15.31
N GLY A 125 4.28 -6.43 -16.00
CA GLY A 125 5.00 -6.17 -17.25
C GLY A 125 6.05 -5.07 -17.10
N ASN A 126 6.63 -4.92 -15.91
CA ASN A 126 7.63 -3.92 -15.54
C ASN A 126 7.24 -2.47 -15.90
N SER A 127 5.95 -2.14 -15.92
CA SER A 127 5.52 -0.81 -16.39
C SER A 127 4.19 -0.30 -15.85
N HIS A 128 3.32 -1.18 -15.35
CA HIS A 128 1.97 -0.80 -14.91
C HIS A 128 1.64 -1.35 -13.53
N LEU A 129 0.73 -0.69 -12.84
CA LEU A 129 0.10 -1.22 -11.62
C LEU A 129 -1.22 -1.89 -11.99
N ARG A 130 -1.53 -2.98 -11.30
CA ARG A 130 -2.85 -3.62 -11.34
C ARG A 130 -3.39 -3.70 -9.91
N PHE A 131 -4.61 -3.20 -9.73
CA PHE A 131 -5.41 -3.45 -8.55
C PHE A 131 -6.14 -4.78 -8.69
N VAL A 132 -6.11 -5.57 -7.62
CA VAL A 132 -6.86 -6.81 -7.49
C VAL A 132 -7.70 -6.72 -6.22
N ASP A 133 -8.98 -7.01 -6.36
CA ASP A 133 -10.01 -7.00 -5.29
C ASP A 133 -10.48 -8.42 -4.99
#